data_AF-A0A1C6H280-F1
#
_entry.id   AF-A0A1C6H280-F1
#
_cell.length_a   1.000
_cell.length_b   1.000
_cell.length_c   1.000
_cell.angle_alpha   90.00
_cell.angle_beta   90.00
_cell.angle_gamma   90.00
#
_symmetry.space_group_name_H-M   'P 1'
#
loop_
_entity.id
_entity.type
_entity.pdbx_description
1 polymer ?
#
loop_
_entity_poly.entity_id
_entity_poly.type
_entity_poly.pdbx_seq_one_letter_code
_entity_poly.pdbx_strand_id
1 'polypeptide(L)'
;MPNHITNLISFGDQPEQVAAFHQMLRDLRQKDGVYGSIDFNKLIPMPKALDIESGTRTTNGLDAYRRFITGDKAGAEAFQKEHPEEWALGKQAYENIQQYGSPTWYEWCNKNWGTKWNAYSCVELGKDDDTLEFFTAWSSVPTILEALSRKYPDQTISYCWADEDIGSNVGEAVYKNGEMIDANIPEPGSREAYELASDIMGIDLADFDLYLSADKSTYEYHEDPSKTKRTKDGPAR
;
A
#
# COMPACT_ATOMS: atom_id res chain seq x y z
N MET A 1 -5.82 -11.11 -7.78
CA MET A 1 -5.91 -9.88 -6.96
C MET A 1 -4.51 -9.57 -6.46
N PRO A 2 -4.16 -8.31 -6.19
CA PRO A 2 -2.86 -8.02 -5.58
C PRO A 2 -2.81 -8.63 -4.18
N ASN A 3 -1.60 -8.92 -3.74
CA ASN A 3 -1.31 -9.28 -2.36
C ASN A 3 -1.63 -8.11 -1.42
N HIS A 4 -2.23 -8.36 -0.27
CA HIS A 4 -2.69 -7.35 0.68
C HIS A 4 -1.79 -7.26 1.92
N ILE A 5 -1.47 -6.02 2.33
CA ILE A 5 -0.72 -5.76 3.57
C ILE A 5 -1.65 -5.08 4.57
N THR A 6 -1.78 -5.64 5.76
CA THR A 6 -2.43 -5.01 6.91
C THR A 6 -1.50 -3.96 7.50
N ASN A 7 -1.99 -2.74 7.73
CA ASN A 7 -1.21 -1.64 8.27
C ASN A 7 -1.91 -1.08 9.51
N LEU A 8 -1.18 -0.94 10.60
CA LEU A 8 -1.65 -0.34 11.85
C LEU A 8 -0.84 0.91 12.17
N ILE A 9 -1.51 2.03 12.48
CA ILE A 9 -0.87 3.29 12.86
C ILE A 9 -1.48 3.79 14.18
N SER A 10 -0.63 4.13 15.16
CA SER A 10 -1.05 4.78 16.40
C SER A 10 -0.09 5.90 16.82
N PHE A 11 -0.59 6.91 17.52
CA PHE A 11 0.23 7.96 18.15
C PHE A 11 0.50 7.71 19.64
N GLY A 12 -0.09 6.65 20.21
CA GLY A 12 -0.09 6.33 21.64
C GLY A 12 -1.45 6.53 22.31
N ASP A 13 -1.53 6.15 23.58
CA ASP A 13 -2.77 6.03 24.37
C ASP A 13 -3.03 7.22 25.31
N GLN A 14 -2.09 8.17 25.41
CA GLN A 14 -2.28 9.34 26.27
C GLN A 14 -3.31 10.31 25.66
N PRO A 15 -4.09 11.03 26.48
CA PRO A 15 -5.18 11.87 25.98
C PRO A 15 -4.78 12.89 24.90
N GLU A 16 -3.59 13.49 25.01
CA GLU A 16 -3.05 14.41 23.99
C GLU A 16 -2.68 13.71 22.67
N GLN A 17 -2.17 12.48 22.74
CA GLN A 17 -1.80 11.67 21.59
C GLN A 17 -3.05 11.20 20.85
N VAL A 18 -4.04 10.69 21.59
CA VAL A 18 -5.34 10.29 21.04
C VAL A 18 -6.06 11.48 20.39
N ALA A 19 -6.02 12.67 21.02
CA ALA A 19 -6.55 13.88 20.42
C ALA A 19 -5.84 14.25 19.10
N ALA A 20 -4.51 14.16 19.05
CA ALA A 20 -3.72 14.39 17.83
C ALA A 20 -3.99 13.33 16.76
N PHE A 21 -4.16 12.06 17.14
CA PHE A 21 -4.55 10.96 16.27
C PHE A 21 -5.92 11.22 15.62
N HIS A 22 -6.93 11.61 16.39
CA HIS A 22 -8.24 11.96 15.82
C HIS A 22 -8.22 13.22 14.95
N GLN A 23 -7.29 14.16 15.20
CA GLN A 23 -7.05 15.28 14.29
C GLN A 23 -6.45 14.78 12.97
N MET A 24 -5.47 13.87 13.02
CA MET A 24 -4.89 13.20 11.85
C MET A 24 -5.95 12.48 11.01
N LEU A 25 -6.85 11.73 11.65
CA LEU A 25 -7.96 11.06 10.95
C LEU A 25 -8.86 12.05 10.21
N ARG A 26 -9.15 13.22 10.79
CA ARG A 26 -9.94 14.27 10.13
C ARG A 26 -9.20 14.90 8.97
N ASP A 27 -7.94 15.24 9.18
CA ASP A 27 -7.11 15.90 8.17
C ASP A 27 -6.91 15.00 6.97
N LEU A 28 -6.64 13.71 7.19
CA LEU A 28 -6.24 12.77 6.15
C LEU A 28 -7.38 11.90 5.62
N ARG A 29 -8.62 12.08 6.08
CA ARG A 29 -9.78 11.27 5.66
C ARG A 29 -9.98 11.23 4.16
N GLN A 30 -10.30 10.07 3.60
CA GLN A 30 -10.80 10.03 2.22
C GLN A 30 -12.13 10.78 2.12
N LYS A 31 -12.38 11.43 0.98
CA LYS A 31 -13.58 12.28 0.78
C LYS A 31 -14.87 11.49 1.03
N ASP A 32 -14.93 10.28 0.48
CA ASP A 32 -16.09 9.39 0.53
C ASP A 32 -15.83 8.15 1.43
N GLY A 33 -14.77 8.17 2.24
CA GLY A 33 -14.39 7.08 3.14
C GLY A 33 -14.92 7.26 4.57
N VAL A 34 -14.87 6.16 5.33
CA VAL A 34 -15.27 6.09 6.74
C VAL A 34 -14.39 6.96 7.64
N TYR A 35 -14.85 7.24 8.85
CA TYR A 35 -13.98 7.78 9.91
C TYR A 35 -12.97 6.69 10.28
N GLY A 36 -11.68 6.87 9.97
CA GLY A 36 -10.71 5.77 9.93
C GLY A 36 -10.18 5.45 8.52
N SER A 37 -10.61 6.17 7.48
CA SER A 37 -9.93 6.12 6.17
C SER A 37 -8.77 7.11 6.10
N ILE A 38 -7.74 6.78 5.31
CA ILE A 38 -6.57 7.65 5.05
C ILE A 38 -6.36 7.84 3.55
N ASP A 39 -6.09 9.07 3.12
CA ASP A 39 -5.80 9.44 1.73
C ASP A 39 -4.34 9.88 1.60
N PHE A 40 -3.52 9.04 0.95
CA PHE A 40 -2.11 9.34 0.72
C PHE A 40 -1.88 10.62 -0.09
N ASN A 41 -2.83 11.04 -0.93
CA ASN A 41 -2.71 12.30 -1.67
C ASN A 41 -2.67 13.54 -0.75
N LYS A 42 -3.17 13.43 0.48
CA LYS A 42 -3.15 14.52 1.46
C LYS A 42 -1.79 14.68 2.14
N LEU A 43 -0.91 13.70 2.00
CA LEU A 43 0.49 13.74 2.44
C LEU A 43 1.42 13.96 1.25
N ILE A 44 1.31 13.11 0.23
CA ILE A 44 2.15 13.13 -0.97
C ILE A 44 1.21 13.12 -2.19
N PRO A 45 0.80 14.29 -2.72
CA PRO A 45 -0.22 14.38 -3.76
C PRO A 45 0.28 13.83 -5.09
N MET A 46 -0.49 12.92 -5.70
CA MET A 46 -0.25 12.50 -7.07
C MET A 46 -0.72 13.59 -8.05
N PRO A 47 0.14 14.05 -8.97
CA PRO A 47 -0.27 14.97 -10.03
C PRO A 47 -1.40 14.38 -10.89
N LYS A 48 -2.47 15.16 -11.08
CA LYS A 48 -3.64 14.73 -11.90
C LYS A 48 -3.28 14.36 -13.34
N ALA A 49 -2.22 14.94 -13.91
CA ALA A 49 -1.75 14.60 -15.25
C ALA A 49 -1.28 13.14 -15.40
N LEU A 50 -0.91 12.50 -14.28
CA LEU A 50 -0.51 11.09 -14.25
C LEU A 50 -1.71 10.13 -14.21
N ASP A 51 -2.93 10.63 -13.95
CA ASP A 51 -4.16 9.85 -13.88
C ASP A 51 -4.66 9.44 -15.29
N ILE A 52 -3.82 8.66 -15.98
CA ILE A 52 -4.05 8.05 -17.29
C ILE A 52 -3.83 6.54 -17.19
N GLU A 53 -4.40 5.77 -18.11
CA GLU A 53 -4.24 4.32 -18.06
C GLU A 53 -2.76 3.89 -18.14
N SER A 54 -2.43 2.82 -17.41
CA SER A 54 -1.13 2.14 -17.51
C SER A 54 -1.36 0.78 -18.15
N GLY A 55 -0.79 0.58 -19.34
CA GLY A 55 -0.98 -0.65 -20.12
C GLY A 55 -0.47 -0.52 -21.55
N THR A 56 -0.75 -1.55 -22.35
CA THR A 56 -0.23 -1.70 -23.73
C THR A 56 -0.51 -0.49 -24.62
N ARG A 57 -1.70 0.12 -24.49
CA ARG A 57 -2.11 1.30 -25.26
C ARG A 57 -1.20 2.50 -24.98
N THR A 58 -0.91 2.76 -23.71
CA THR A 58 0.02 3.83 -23.30
C THR A 58 1.44 3.53 -23.76
N THR A 59 1.89 2.28 -23.67
CA THR A 59 3.22 1.87 -24.15
C THR A 59 3.37 2.07 -25.66
N ASN A 60 2.42 1.56 -26.45
CA ASN A 60 2.41 1.72 -27.92
C ASN A 60 2.41 3.20 -28.32
N GLY A 61 1.52 3.98 -27.69
CA GLY A 61 1.44 5.41 -27.89
C GLY A 61 2.75 6.12 -27.57
N LEU A 62 3.36 5.81 -26.43
CA LEU A 62 4.60 6.43 -25.99
C LEU A 62 5.75 6.12 -26.96
N ASP A 63 5.84 4.90 -27.45
CA ASP A 63 6.82 4.49 -28.44
C ASP A 63 6.61 5.19 -29.79
N ALA A 64 5.36 5.28 -30.27
CA ALA A 64 5.02 6.03 -31.47
C ALA A 64 5.36 7.52 -31.33
N TYR A 65 5.05 8.13 -30.19
CA TYR A 65 5.35 9.53 -29.92
C TYR A 65 6.86 9.79 -29.82
N ARG A 66 7.62 8.88 -29.20
CA ARG A 66 9.09 8.95 -29.19
C ARG A 66 9.67 8.93 -30.60
N ARG A 67 9.21 8.02 -31.48
CA ARG A 67 9.63 7.94 -32.89
C ARG A 67 9.39 9.26 -33.62
N PHE A 68 8.22 9.87 -33.41
CA PHE A 68 7.88 11.19 -33.96
C PHE A 68 8.89 12.27 -33.55
N ILE A 69 9.17 12.37 -32.24
CA ILE A 69 10.11 13.36 -31.69
C ILE A 69 11.55 13.10 -32.18
N THR A 70 11.94 11.84 -32.40
CA THR A 70 13.27 11.47 -32.90
C THR A 70 13.42 11.53 -34.43
N GLY A 71 12.36 11.90 -35.16
CA GLY A 71 12.41 12.19 -36.60
C GLY A 71 11.84 11.12 -37.54
N ASP A 72 11.36 9.98 -37.02
CA ASP A 72 10.59 9.00 -37.81
C ASP A 72 9.12 9.40 -37.87
N LYS A 73 8.81 10.35 -38.75
CA LYS A 73 7.50 11.00 -38.80
C LYS A 73 6.46 10.19 -39.55
N ALA A 74 6.82 9.53 -40.66
CA ALA A 74 5.84 8.87 -41.53
C ALA A 74 5.10 7.73 -40.82
N GLY A 75 5.83 6.88 -40.07
CA GLY A 75 5.22 5.81 -39.29
C GLY A 75 4.40 6.33 -38.11
N ALA A 76 4.87 7.39 -37.46
CA ALA A 76 4.18 8.00 -36.33
C ALA A 76 2.89 8.75 -36.73
N GLU A 77 2.89 9.43 -37.88
CA GLU A 77 1.71 10.11 -38.43
C GLU A 77 0.64 9.10 -38.87
N ALA A 78 1.05 7.98 -39.48
CA ALA A 78 0.14 6.86 -39.77
C ALA A 78 -0.46 6.28 -38.47
N PHE A 79 0.37 6.03 -37.46
CA PHE A 79 -0.09 5.55 -36.15
C PHE A 79 -1.06 6.53 -35.49
N GLN A 80 -0.77 7.84 -35.50
CA GLN A 80 -1.65 8.86 -34.94
C GLN A 80 -3.03 8.84 -35.60
N LYS A 81 -3.08 8.61 -36.92
CA LYS A 81 -4.35 8.56 -37.67
C LYS A 81 -5.13 7.29 -37.36
N GLU A 82 -4.46 6.15 -37.23
CA GLU A 82 -5.09 4.84 -36.99
C GLU A 82 -5.47 4.62 -35.51
N HIS A 83 -4.67 5.17 -34.58
CA HIS A 83 -4.78 4.98 -33.13
C HIS A 83 -4.72 6.32 -32.37
N PRO A 84 -5.68 7.25 -32.60
CA PRO A 84 -5.63 8.61 -32.05
C PRO A 84 -5.66 8.65 -30.51
N GLU A 85 -6.34 7.71 -29.87
CA GLU A 85 -6.39 7.62 -28.40
C GLU A 85 -5.06 7.15 -27.80
N GLU A 86 -4.45 6.11 -28.39
CA GLU A 86 -3.12 5.63 -27.96
C GLU A 86 -2.08 6.72 -28.17
N TRP A 87 -2.15 7.45 -29.29
CA TRP A 87 -1.30 8.62 -29.52
C TRP A 87 -1.43 9.69 -28.43
N ALA A 88 -2.67 10.03 -28.03
CA ALA A 88 -2.90 11.01 -26.97
C ALA A 88 -2.33 10.55 -25.62
N LEU A 89 -2.52 9.26 -25.26
CA LEU A 89 -1.92 8.66 -24.07
C LEU A 89 -0.40 8.70 -24.12
N GLY A 90 0.18 8.35 -25.27
CA GLY A 90 1.62 8.35 -25.50
C GLY A 90 2.26 9.73 -25.36
N LYS A 91 1.61 10.74 -25.94
CA LYS A 91 2.02 12.13 -25.79
C LYS A 91 1.98 12.57 -24.33
N GLN A 92 0.87 12.31 -23.63
CA GLN A 92 0.73 12.67 -22.21
C GLN A 92 1.77 11.93 -21.34
N ALA A 93 1.99 10.63 -21.57
CA ALA A 93 3.00 9.85 -20.88
C ALA A 93 4.42 10.39 -21.11
N TYR A 94 4.73 10.83 -22.33
CA TYR A 94 6.02 11.46 -22.64
C TYR A 94 6.21 12.75 -21.84
N GLU A 95 5.21 13.64 -21.83
CA GLU A 95 5.22 14.89 -21.06
C GLU A 95 5.34 14.62 -19.55
N ASN A 96 4.59 13.64 -19.04
CA ASN A 96 4.63 13.20 -17.65
C ASN A 96 6.02 12.70 -17.23
N ILE A 97 6.71 11.94 -18.09
CA ILE A 97 8.09 11.51 -17.82
C ILE A 97 9.01 12.73 -17.66
N GLN A 98 8.88 13.75 -18.51
CA GLN A 98 9.74 14.94 -18.41
C GLN A 98 9.46 15.75 -17.14
N GLN A 99 8.18 15.85 -16.74
CA GLN A 99 7.77 16.70 -15.63
C GLN A 99 7.86 16.02 -14.26
N TYR A 100 7.53 14.73 -14.18
CA TYR A 100 7.36 13.99 -12.92
C TYR A 100 8.27 12.77 -12.82
N GLY A 101 8.97 12.40 -13.90
CA GLY A 101 9.84 11.22 -13.94
C GLY A 101 9.07 9.88 -14.03
N SER A 102 7.77 9.93 -14.25
CA SER A 102 6.88 8.75 -14.35
C SER A 102 5.89 8.96 -15.50
N PRO A 103 5.56 7.94 -16.30
CA PRO A 103 4.61 8.11 -17.41
C PRO A 103 3.15 8.14 -16.93
N THR A 104 2.81 7.37 -15.90
CA THR A 104 1.44 7.23 -15.40
C THR A 104 1.40 7.19 -13.88
N TRP A 105 0.18 7.14 -13.32
CA TRP A 105 -0.06 6.96 -11.89
C TRP A 105 0.62 5.71 -11.35
N TYR A 106 0.73 4.65 -12.15
CA TYR A 106 1.23 3.36 -11.67
C TYR A 106 2.68 3.45 -11.20
N GLU A 107 3.58 3.93 -12.08
CA GLU A 107 4.98 4.08 -11.73
C GLU A 107 5.18 5.16 -10.67
N TRP A 108 4.36 6.21 -10.71
CA TRP A 108 4.47 7.29 -9.73
C TRP A 108 4.06 6.83 -8.33
N CYS A 109 2.94 6.13 -8.16
CA CYS A 109 2.48 5.65 -6.85
C CYS A 109 3.48 4.66 -6.24
N ASN A 110 3.94 3.67 -7.02
CA ASN A 110 4.95 2.73 -6.54
C ASN A 110 6.24 3.45 -6.10
N LYS A 111 6.68 4.48 -6.84
CA LYS A 111 7.88 5.23 -6.51
C LYS A 111 7.73 6.16 -5.30
N ASN A 112 6.58 6.80 -5.13
CA ASN A 112 6.40 7.91 -4.18
C ASN A 112 5.61 7.51 -2.92
N TRP A 113 4.73 6.51 -3.01
CA TRP A 113 4.01 5.95 -1.86
C TRP A 113 4.58 4.60 -1.41
N GLY A 114 5.32 3.91 -2.28
CA GLY A 114 5.81 2.54 -2.03
C GLY A 114 4.78 1.46 -2.38
N THR A 115 3.54 1.85 -2.73
CA THR A 115 2.45 0.93 -3.05
C THR A 115 1.71 1.37 -4.31
N LYS A 116 1.04 0.42 -4.97
CA LYS A 116 0.29 0.64 -6.20
C LYS A 116 -0.90 1.58 -6.01
N TRP A 117 -1.62 1.43 -4.92
CA TRP A 117 -2.91 2.09 -4.69
C TRP A 117 -2.88 2.87 -3.39
N ASN A 118 -3.85 3.77 -3.24
CA ASN A 118 -4.14 4.40 -1.96
C ASN A 118 -4.58 3.34 -0.93
N ALA A 119 -4.74 3.73 0.34
CA ALA A 119 -5.32 2.85 1.35
C ALA A 119 -6.74 2.40 0.98
N TYR A 120 -7.08 1.16 1.27
CA TYR A 120 -8.42 0.58 1.08
C TYR A 120 -8.76 -0.36 2.25
N SER A 121 -9.99 -0.90 2.26
CA SER A 121 -10.50 -1.74 3.34
C SER A 121 -10.27 -1.14 4.73
N CYS A 122 -10.44 0.18 4.85
CA CYS A 122 -10.20 0.90 6.10
C CYS A 122 -11.28 0.59 7.13
N VAL A 123 -10.86 0.38 8.39
CA VAL A 123 -11.77 0.11 9.50
C VAL A 123 -12.41 1.40 9.98
N GLU A 124 -13.73 1.38 10.21
CA GLU A 124 -14.43 2.52 10.82
C GLU A 124 -14.14 2.58 12.32
N LEU A 125 -13.74 3.76 12.78
CA LEU A 125 -13.31 4.01 14.15
C LEU A 125 -14.37 4.73 14.97
N GLY A 126 -14.38 4.43 16.26
CA GLY A 126 -15.06 5.17 17.31
C GLY A 126 -14.31 6.42 17.75
N LYS A 127 -14.88 7.10 18.75
CA LYS A 127 -14.34 8.35 19.33
C LYS A 127 -13.21 8.14 20.35
N ASP A 128 -13.05 6.91 20.81
CA ASP A 128 -12.08 6.53 21.86
C ASP A 128 -11.02 5.56 21.29
N ASP A 129 -11.08 5.27 19.98
CA ASP A 129 -10.13 4.39 19.29
C ASP A 129 -8.85 5.17 18.95
N ASP A 130 -7.70 4.52 19.10
CA ASP A 130 -6.37 5.13 19.00
C ASP A 130 -5.47 4.51 17.92
N THR A 131 -6.03 3.54 17.16
CA THR A 131 -5.29 2.76 16.18
C THR A 131 -6.06 2.74 14.86
N LEU A 132 -5.37 3.13 13.80
CA LEU A 132 -5.87 3.15 12.43
C LEU A 132 -5.47 1.85 11.73
N GLU A 133 -6.44 1.13 11.17
CA GLU A 133 -6.21 -0.07 10.36
C GLU A 133 -6.66 0.12 8.90
N PHE A 134 -5.80 -0.26 7.96
CA PHE A 134 -6.11 -0.24 6.52
C PHE A 134 -5.22 -1.20 5.73
N PHE A 135 -5.64 -1.50 4.50
CA PHE A 135 -4.87 -2.32 3.57
C PHE A 135 -4.15 -1.49 2.50
N THR A 136 -2.97 -1.96 2.09
CA THR A 136 -2.21 -1.48 0.93
C THR A 136 -1.90 -2.64 0.00
N ALA A 137 -1.63 -2.34 -1.28
CA ALA A 137 -1.26 -3.37 -2.24
C ALA A 137 0.26 -3.63 -2.17
N TRP A 138 0.65 -4.90 -2.06
CA TRP A 138 2.01 -5.43 -2.20
C TRP A 138 3.05 -5.04 -1.14
N SER A 139 2.95 -3.87 -0.50
CA SER A 139 4.03 -3.39 0.37
C SER A 139 3.51 -2.48 1.50
N SER A 140 4.28 -2.45 2.58
CA SER A 140 4.21 -1.43 3.61
C SER A 140 4.48 -0.03 3.03
N VAL A 141 4.20 1.02 3.81
CA VAL A 141 4.21 2.40 3.33
C VAL A 141 5.14 3.33 4.13
N PRO A 142 6.44 2.99 4.30
CA PRO A 142 7.38 3.79 5.10
C PRO A 142 7.46 5.25 4.63
N THR A 143 7.38 5.52 3.33
CA THR A 143 7.39 6.89 2.78
C THR A 143 6.16 7.70 3.21
N ILE A 144 4.99 7.06 3.37
CA ILE A 144 3.79 7.70 3.92
C ILE A 144 3.99 7.99 5.41
N LEU A 145 4.60 7.07 6.16
CA LEU A 145 4.88 7.26 7.58
C LEU A 145 5.90 8.38 7.83
N GLU A 146 6.94 8.50 6.99
CA GLU A 146 7.86 9.64 7.04
C GLU A 146 7.12 10.96 6.81
N ALA A 147 6.28 11.05 5.77
CA ALA A 147 5.51 12.26 5.49
C ALA A 147 4.52 12.60 6.60
N LEU A 148 3.87 11.58 7.17
CA LEU A 148 2.98 11.72 8.32
C LEU A 148 3.72 12.24 9.55
N SER A 149 4.90 11.68 9.84
CA SER A 149 5.75 12.07 10.95
C SER A 149 6.28 13.50 10.82
N ARG A 150 6.56 13.96 9.59
CA ARG A 150 6.89 15.39 9.34
C ARG A 150 5.69 16.31 9.57
N LYS A 151 4.47 15.85 9.28
CA LYS A 151 3.23 16.62 9.49
C LYS A 151 2.85 16.74 10.97
N TYR A 152 3.16 15.73 11.78
CA TYR A 152 2.92 15.71 13.23
C TYR A 152 4.24 15.50 13.99
N PRO A 153 5.18 16.47 13.96
CA PRO A 153 6.55 16.27 14.48
C PRO A 153 6.60 16.05 16.00
N ASP A 154 5.63 16.59 16.73
CA ASP A 154 5.51 16.43 18.19
C ASP A 154 4.99 15.05 18.60
N GLN A 155 4.44 14.26 17.67
CA GLN A 155 3.96 12.91 17.93
C GLN A 155 5.04 11.86 17.65
N THR A 156 5.01 10.78 18.40
CA THR A 156 5.77 9.56 18.09
C THR A 156 4.78 8.58 17.47
N ILE A 157 5.09 8.04 16.30
CA ILE A 157 4.16 7.23 15.52
C ILE A 157 4.62 5.79 15.55
N SER A 158 3.80 4.90 16.11
CA SER A 158 3.98 3.45 16.00
C SER A 158 3.33 2.97 14.71
N TYR A 159 4.05 2.16 13.95
CA TYR A 159 3.60 1.59 12.68
C TYR A 159 3.90 0.10 12.65
N CYS A 160 2.87 -0.71 12.42
CA CYS A 160 3.04 -2.14 12.21
C CYS A 160 2.47 -2.54 10.84
N TRP A 161 3.08 -3.52 10.20
CA TRP A 161 2.55 -4.09 8.97
C TRP A 161 2.72 -5.61 8.92
N ALA A 162 1.76 -6.29 8.31
CA ALA A 162 1.80 -7.73 8.10
C ALA A 162 1.23 -8.09 6.74
N ASP A 163 1.95 -8.93 6.02
CA ASP A 163 1.55 -9.47 4.72
C ASP A 163 0.57 -10.64 4.89
N GLU A 164 -0.40 -10.77 3.98
CA GLU A 164 -1.29 -11.93 3.96
C GLU A 164 -0.57 -13.26 3.61
N ASP A 165 0.62 -13.18 3.00
CA ASP A 165 1.60 -14.28 3.00
C ASP A 165 2.27 -14.36 4.38
N ILE A 166 1.54 -14.94 5.34
CA ILE A 166 1.89 -14.93 6.77
C ILE A 166 3.32 -15.43 6.99
N GLY A 167 4.10 -14.67 7.77
CA GLY A 167 5.51 -14.96 8.04
C GLY A 167 6.48 -14.32 7.04
N SER A 168 5.98 -13.66 5.99
CA SER A 168 6.75 -12.82 5.07
C SER A 168 6.42 -11.33 5.28
N ASN A 169 7.33 -10.44 4.92
CA ASN A 169 7.09 -8.99 4.79
C ASN A 169 6.26 -8.39 5.95
N VAL A 170 6.74 -8.61 7.17
CA VAL A 170 6.11 -8.22 8.43
C VAL A 170 7.11 -7.42 9.25
N GLY A 171 6.62 -6.46 10.03
CA GLY A 171 7.47 -5.71 10.93
C GLY A 171 6.73 -4.61 11.67
N GLU A 172 7.49 -3.94 12.53
CA GLU A 172 7.08 -2.78 13.29
C GLU A 172 8.17 -1.72 13.28
N ALA A 173 7.77 -0.47 13.33
CA ALA A 173 8.67 0.67 13.30
C ALA A 173 8.09 1.86 14.05
N VAL A 174 8.98 2.71 14.55
CA VAL A 174 8.64 3.95 15.24
C VAL A 174 9.19 5.13 14.46
N TYR A 175 8.35 6.13 14.21
CA TYR A 175 8.72 7.34 13.48
C TYR A 175 8.61 8.59 14.36
N LYS A 176 9.57 9.50 14.21
CA LYS A 176 9.56 10.81 14.87
C LYS A 176 10.14 11.87 13.94
N ASN A 177 9.45 13.00 13.82
CA ASN A 177 9.90 14.17 13.05
C ASN A 177 10.39 13.84 11.62
N GLY A 178 9.75 12.86 10.97
CA GLY A 178 10.09 12.46 9.60
C GLY A 178 11.20 11.44 9.43
N GLU A 179 11.66 10.84 10.52
CA GLU A 179 12.70 9.80 10.53
C GLU A 179 12.17 8.54 11.23
N MET A 180 12.56 7.38 10.73
CA MET A 180 12.38 6.12 11.43
C MET A 180 13.46 6.02 12.52
N ILE A 181 13.05 6.00 13.79
CA ILE A 181 13.95 6.02 14.94
C ILE A 181 14.16 4.64 15.56
N ASP A 182 13.28 3.69 15.26
CA ASP A 182 13.37 2.29 15.70
C ASP A 182 12.62 1.39 14.71
N ALA A 183 13.06 0.14 14.60
CA ALA A 183 12.41 -0.87 13.77
C ALA A 183 12.78 -2.30 14.21
N ASN A 184 11.78 -3.17 14.21
CA ASN A 184 11.95 -4.61 14.28
C ASN A 184 11.35 -5.24 13.01
N ILE A 185 12.20 -5.85 12.19
CA ILE A 185 11.81 -6.52 10.95
C ILE A 185 12.38 -7.93 11.01
N PRO A 186 11.60 -8.91 11.48
CA PRO A 186 12.08 -10.27 11.63
C PRO A 186 12.41 -10.90 10.27
N GLU A 187 13.34 -11.85 10.28
CA GLU A 187 13.70 -12.60 9.07
C GLU A 187 12.47 -13.36 8.54
N PRO A 188 12.17 -13.31 7.23
CA PRO A 188 11.04 -14.04 6.65
C PRO A 188 11.08 -15.53 6.97
N GLY A 189 9.93 -16.09 7.35
CA GLY A 189 9.79 -17.50 7.73
C GLY A 189 10.41 -17.85 9.08
N SER A 190 10.85 -16.86 9.88
CA SER A 190 11.21 -17.09 11.28
C SER A 190 9.96 -17.21 12.16
N ARG A 191 10.09 -17.85 13.32
CA ARG A 191 9.01 -17.90 14.33
C ARG A 191 8.47 -16.52 14.67
N GLU A 192 9.36 -15.55 14.88
CA GLU A 192 9.01 -14.17 15.22
C GLU A 192 8.17 -13.51 14.12
N ALA A 193 8.50 -13.75 12.84
CA ALA A 193 7.72 -13.23 11.73
C ALA A 193 6.28 -13.77 11.72
N TYR A 194 6.09 -15.07 11.97
CA TYR A 194 4.76 -15.67 12.06
C TYR A 194 3.97 -15.14 13.27
N GLU A 195 4.59 -15.09 14.46
CA GLU A 195 3.94 -14.61 15.68
C GLU A 195 3.57 -13.13 15.55
N LEU A 196 4.47 -12.28 15.06
CA LEU A 196 4.20 -10.86 14.83
C LEU A 196 3.08 -10.62 13.79
N ALA A 197 3.06 -11.40 12.70
CA ALA A 197 1.99 -11.32 11.71
C ALA A 197 0.64 -11.72 12.32
N SER A 198 0.63 -12.78 13.14
CA SER A 198 -0.55 -13.25 13.87
C SER A 198 -1.13 -12.16 14.77
N ASP A 199 -0.25 -11.48 15.52
CA ASP A 199 -0.63 -10.42 16.46
C ASP A 199 -1.16 -9.18 15.71
N ILE A 200 -0.49 -8.74 14.65
CA ILE A 200 -0.91 -7.57 13.85
C ILE A 200 -2.26 -7.83 13.18
N MET A 201 -2.48 -9.04 12.64
CA MET A 201 -3.71 -9.37 11.91
C MET A 201 -4.84 -9.87 12.82
N GLY A 202 -4.57 -10.11 14.10
CA GLY A 202 -5.55 -10.65 15.05
C GLY A 202 -6.06 -12.04 14.66
N ILE A 203 -5.22 -12.88 14.06
CA ILE A 203 -5.57 -14.21 13.56
C ILE A 203 -4.97 -15.32 14.45
N ASP A 204 -5.52 -16.53 14.36
CA ASP A 204 -4.87 -17.75 14.85
C ASP A 204 -4.16 -18.42 13.67
N LEU A 205 -2.84 -18.65 13.79
CA LEU A 205 -2.05 -19.33 12.77
C LEU A 205 -2.60 -20.73 12.41
N ALA A 206 -3.25 -21.40 13.35
CA ALA A 206 -3.86 -22.70 13.11
C ALA A 206 -5.07 -22.62 12.14
N ASP A 207 -5.71 -21.46 11.99
CA ASP A 207 -6.78 -21.28 10.99
C ASP A 207 -6.21 -21.35 9.56
N PHE A 208 -4.93 -21.05 9.39
CA PHE A 208 -4.16 -21.09 8.14
C PHE A 208 -3.30 -22.36 8.00
N ASP A 209 -3.57 -23.38 8.83
CA ASP A 209 -2.85 -24.66 8.83
C ASP A 209 -1.34 -24.51 9.11
N LEU A 210 -0.95 -23.44 9.81
CA LEU A 210 0.42 -23.17 10.26
C LEU A 210 0.57 -23.63 11.71
N TYR A 211 1.48 -24.57 11.95
CA TYR A 211 1.75 -25.09 13.28
C TYR A 211 3.23 -24.99 13.63
N LEU A 212 3.51 -24.81 14.92
CA LEU A 212 4.88 -24.69 15.41
C LEU A 212 5.68 -25.97 15.09
N SER A 213 6.86 -25.81 14.51
CA SER A 213 7.78 -26.89 14.15
C SER A 213 8.14 -27.72 15.38
N ALA A 214 8.56 -28.98 15.16
CA ALA A 214 8.90 -29.89 16.27
C ALA A 214 10.03 -29.36 17.17
N ASP A 215 10.97 -28.61 16.60
CA ASP A 215 12.07 -27.96 17.32
C ASP A 215 11.73 -26.57 17.84
N LYS A 216 10.50 -26.07 17.57
CA LYS A 216 9.96 -24.77 17.99
C LYS A 216 10.71 -23.56 17.43
N SER A 217 11.44 -23.74 16.34
CA SER A 217 12.23 -22.69 15.68
C SER A 217 11.42 -21.84 14.71
N THR A 218 10.31 -22.36 14.17
CA THR A 218 9.43 -21.67 13.23
C THR A 218 8.05 -22.34 13.13
N TYR A 219 7.21 -21.93 12.18
CA TYR A 219 5.96 -22.57 11.82
C TYR A 219 6.07 -23.28 10.47
N GLU A 220 5.41 -24.42 10.36
CA GLU A 220 5.33 -25.25 9.16
C GLU A 220 3.87 -25.45 8.77
N TYR A 221 3.63 -25.49 7.46
CA TYR A 221 2.31 -25.81 6.92
C TYR A 221 2.03 -27.31 7.06
N HIS A 222 0.92 -27.66 7.69
CA HIS A 222 0.41 -29.02 7.75
C HIS A 222 -1.06 -29.04 7.38
N GLU A 223 -1.41 -29.57 6.20
CA GLU A 223 -2.80 -29.74 5.78
C GLU A 223 -3.59 -30.49 6.87
N ASP A 224 -4.62 -29.85 7.45
CA ASP A 224 -5.56 -30.54 8.32
C ASP A 224 -6.57 -31.32 7.46
N PRO A 225 -6.52 -32.67 7.45
CA PRO A 225 -7.45 -33.48 6.65
C PRO A 225 -8.90 -33.42 7.18
N SER A 226 -9.15 -32.77 8.32
CA SER A 226 -10.49 -32.53 8.87
C SER A 226 -11.19 -31.29 8.27
N LYS A 227 -10.42 -30.30 7.77
CA LYS A 227 -10.96 -29.08 7.14
C LYS A 227 -11.42 -29.30 5.68
N THR A 228 -10.99 -30.37 5.01
CA THR A 228 -11.35 -30.71 3.62
C THR A 228 -12.82 -31.13 3.43
N LYS A 229 -13.62 -31.24 4.50
CA LYS A 229 -15.04 -31.62 4.43
C LYS A 229 -16.05 -30.47 4.48
N ARG A 230 -15.63 -29.20 4.49
CA ARG A 230 -16.58 -28.08 4.31
C ARG A 230 -16.86 -27.85 2.83
N THR A 231 -17.86 -28.57 2.34
CA THR A 231 -18.51 -28.36 1.04
C THR A 231 -19.06 -26.93 0.91
N LYS A 232 -18.85 -26.34 -0.28
CA LYS A 232 -19.65 -25.30 -0.96
C LYS A 232 -20.83 -24.74 -0.15
N ASP A 233 -20.55 -23.72 0.64
CA ASP A 233 -21.38 -22.54 0.88
C ASP A 233 -20.57 -21.64 1.82
N GLY A 234 -19.87 -20.67 1.22
CA GLY A 234 -19.06 -19.71 1.97
C GLY A 234 -19.97 -18.81 2.82
N PRO A 235 -19.51 -18.36 4.01
CA PRO A 235 -20.23 -17.32 4.72
C PRO A 235 -20.09 -16.02 3.92
N ALA A 236 -21.23 -15.39 3.62
CA ALA A 236 -21.25 -14.04 3.08
C ALA A 236 -20.73 -13.07 4.16
N ARG A 237 -19.60 -12.43 3.88
CA ARG A 237 -19.23 -11.10 4.39
C ARG A 237 -18.45 -10.38 3.31
#